data_AF-A0A810MQT1-F1
#
_entry.id   AF-A0A810MQT1-F1
#
_cell.length_a   1.000
_cell.length_b   1.000
_cell.length_c   1.000
_cell.angle_alpha   90.00
_cell.angle_beta   90.00
_cell.angle_gamma   90.00
#
_symmetry.space_group_name_H-M   'P 1'
#
loop_
_entity.id
_entity.type
_entity.pdbx_description
1 polymer ?
#
loop_
_entity_poly.entity_id
_entity_poly.type
_entity_poly.pdbx_seq_one_letter_code
_entity_poly.pdbx_strand_id
1 'polypeptide(L)'
;MATSTVRDEVCPARGALYDPIPTVSTDGDTVLLSPELLGITAPKYADFVVGNVTSTLLPQMIREAVGNGYVVEFADALRSCAATCEFWDFCQGAQAGNRFFEHGTFMVAETAYCRNSRQALVRAALDQVTPQIGFR
;
A
#
# COMPACT_ATOMS: atom_id res chain seq x y z
N MET A 1 -40.35 -3.78 -11.95
CA MET A 1 -39.03 -3.73 -12.62
C MET A 1 -38.02 -3.22 -11.61
N ALA A 2 -37.25 -4.13 -11.01
CA ALA A 2 -36.27 -3.79 -10.00
C ALA A 2 -34.99 -3.32 -10.69
N THR A 3 -34.70 -2.03 -10.61
CA THR A 3 -33.41 -1.46 -11.00
C THR A 3 -32.39 -1.84 -9.93
N SER A 4 -31.50 -2.76 -10.29
CA SER A 4 -30.37 -3.20 -9.48
C SER A 4 -29.36 -2.05 -9.32
N THR A 5 -29.44 -1.33 -8.20
CA THR A 5 -28.38 -0.44 -7.75
C THR A 5 -27.25 -1.29 -7.19
N VAL A 6 -26.28 -1.66 -8.04
CA VAL A 6 -24.99 -2.13 -7.54
C VAL A 6 -24.37 -0.93 -6.82
N ARG A 7 -24.36 -1.01 -5.49
CA ARG A 7 -23.88 0.05 -4.59
C ARG A 7 -22.41 0.35 -4.86
N ASP A 8 -22.11 1.64 -5.05
CA ASP A 8 -20.79 2.28 -4.99
C ASP A 8 -20.05 2.12 -3.63
N GLU A 9 -20.39 1.12 -2.81
CA GLU A 9 -19.92 1.00 -1.41
C GLU A 9 -18.62 0.20 -1.23
N VAL A 10 -17.97 -0.21 -2.33
CA VAL A 10 -16.70 -0.98 -2.31
C VAL A 10 -15.57 -0.22 -3.01
N CYS A 11 -15.68 1.11 -3.14
CA CYS A 11 -14.53 1.96 -3.46
C CYS A 11 -14.07 2.58 -2.14
N PRO A 12 -12.77 2.56 -1.80
CA PRO A 12 -12.31 3.19 -0.57
C PRO A 12 -12.81 4.64 -0.56
N ALA A 13 -13.42 5.04 0.56
CA ALA A 13 -14.11 6.31 0.68
C ALA A 13 -13.23 7.45 0.13
N ARG A 14 -13.82 8.40 -0.61
CA ARG A 14 -13.11 9.59 -1.13
C ARG A 14 -12.21 10.15 -0.02
N GLY A 15 -10.88 10.05 -0.19
CA GLY A 15 -9.90 10.44 0.82
C GLY A 15 -9.05 9.31 1.44
N ALA A 16 -9.20 8.05 1.01
CA ALA A 16 -8.29 6.99 1.43
C ALA A 16 -6.87 7.20 0.87
N LEU A 17 -5.87 7.08 1.75
CA LEU A 17 -4.45 7.25 1.41
C LEU A 17 -3.89 6.13 0.51
N TYR A 18 -4.54 4.98 0.46
CA TYR A 18 -4.09 3.80 -0.29
C TYR A 18 -5.24 2.84 -0.59
N ASP A 19 -5.04 1.95 -1.55
CA ASP A 19 -5.91 0.80 -1.81
C ASP A 19 -5.65 -0.30 -0.76
N PRO A 20 -6.68 -0.80 -0.05
CA PRO A 20 -6.50 -1.86 0.94
C PRO A 20 -6.10 -3.22 0.36
N ILE A 21 -6.25 -3.48 -0.95
CA ILE A 21 -5.85 -4.73 -1.65
C ILE A 21 -6.11 -6.00 -0.81
N PRO A 22 -7.37 -6.35 -0.54
CA PRO A 22 -7.68 -7.56 0.22
C PRO A 22 -7.26 -8.81 -0.57
N THR A 23 -6.43 -9.64 0.06
CA THR A 23 -5.96 -10.91 -0.50
C THR A 23 -6.49 -12.04 0.37
N VAL A 24 -7.16 -13.01 -0.25
CA VAL A 24 -7.84 -14.11 0.44
C VAL A 24 -7.13 -15.43 0.13
N SER A 25 -6.73 -16.19 1.14
CA SER A 25 -6.19 -17.54 0.99
C SER A 25 -7.26 -18.57 0.67
N THR A 26 -6.83 -19.79 0.35
CA THR A 26 -7.72 -20.91 0.03
C THR A 26 -8.60 -21.38 1.19
N ASP A 27 -8.18 -21.15 2.44
CA ASP A 27 -8.94 -21.42 3.67
C ASP A 27 -9.74 -20.20 4.16
N GLY A 28 -9.65 -19.08 3.44
CA GLY A 28 -10.46 -17.88 3.65
C GLY A 28 -9.82 -16.80 4.51
N ASP A 29 -8.62 -17.02 5.06
CA ASP A 29 -7.88 -15.98 5.77
C ASP A 29 -7.59 -14.81 4.83
N THR A 30 -7.77 -13.61 5.34
CA THR A 30 -7.67 -12.38 4.57
C THR A 30 -6.52 -11.54 5.12
N VAL A 31 -5.64 -11.08 4.24
CA VAL A 31 -4.60 -10.08 4.53
C VAL A 31 -4.83 -8.84 3.66
N LEU A 32 -4.29 -7.69 4.07
CA LEU A 32 -4.43 -6.43 3.35
C LEU A 32 -3.09 -5.89 2.86
N LEU A 33 -3.15 -4.82 2.08
CA LEU A 33 -2.07 -3.97 1.56
C LEU A 33 -1.16 -4.60 0.50
N SER A 34 -0.83 -5.89 0.63
CA SER A 34 0.09 -6.58 -0.28
C SER A 34 -0.23 -8.08 -0.27
N PRO A 35 -0.50 -8.69 -1.44
CA PRO A 35 -0.67 -10.15 -1.52
C PRO A 35 0.52 -10.93 -0.98
N GLU A 36 1.72 -10.35 -1.06
CA GLU A 36 2.97 -10.95 -0.62
C GLU A 36 3.04 -11.14 0.90
N LEU A 37 2.17 -10.49 1.68
CA LEU A 37 2.09 -10.70 3.13
C LEU A 37 1.34 -11.98 3.50
N LEU A 38 0.61 -12.59 2.55
CA LEU A 38 -0.13 -13.80 2.83
C LEU A 38 0.81 -14.98 3.09
N GLY A 39 0.60 -15.67 4.22
CA GLY A 39 1.42 -16.82 4.62
C GLY A 39 2.76 -16.45 5.26
N ILE A 40 2.99 -15.17 5.56
CA ILE A 40 4.19 -14.72 6.27
C ILE A 40 3.97 -14.77 7.78
N THR A 41 4.86 -15.46 8.48
CA THR A 41 4.87 -15.48 9.95
C THR A 41 5.52 -14.20 10.49
N ALA A 42 4.72 -13.37 11.15
CA ALA A 42 5.13 -12.16 11.82
C ALA A 42 4.27 -11.95 13.08
N PRO A 43 4.66 -12.56 14.23
CA PRO A 43 3.83 -12.52 15.44
C PRO A 43 3.49 -11.11 15.93
N LYS A 44 4.38 -10.13 15.69
CA LYS A 44 4.14 -8.70 15.98
C LYS A 44 2.86 -8.18 15.32
N TYR A 45 2.50 -8.72 14.15
CA TYR A 45 1.39 -8.26 13.33
C TYR A 45 0.30 -9.33 13.16
N ALA A 46 0.27 -10.35 14.04
CA ALA A 46 -0.65 -11.47 13.95
C ALA A 46 -0.67 -12.12 12.55
N ASP A 47 0.51 -12.33 11.97
CA ASP A 47 0.71 -12.92 10.63
C ASP A 47 -0.07 -12.18 9.52
N PHE A 48 -0.36 -10.89 9.76
CA PHE A 48 -1.09 -9.96 8.88
C PHE A 48 -2.56 -10.30 8.63
N VAL A 49 -3.08 -11.38 9.22
CA VAL A 49 -4.46 -11.83 9.06
C VAL A 49 -5.40 -10.84 9.73
N VAL A 50 -6.32 -10.27 8.95
CA VAL A 50 -7.33 -9.31 9.42
C VAL A 50 -8.69 -9.96 9.69
N GLY A 51 -8.86 -11.22 9.30
CA GLY A 51 -10.08 -12.01 9.50
C GLY A 51 -10.21 -13.12 8.46
N ASN A 52 -11.35 -13.80 8.46
CA ASN A 52 -11.65 -14.89 7.53
C ASN A 52 -12.99 -14.65 6.81
N VAL A 53 -13.02 -14.78 5.48
CA VAL A 53 -14.22 -14.51 4.65
C VAL A 53 -15.38 -15.46 4.91
N THR A 54 -15.12 -16.63 5.49
CA THR A 54 -16.16 -17.62 5.80
C THR A 54 -16.99 -17.21 7.03
N SER A 55 -16.45 -16.36 7.89
CA SER A 55 -17.10 -15.89 9.12
C SER A 55 -17.40 -14.40 9.13
N THR A 56 -16.71 -13.60 8.32
CA THR A 56 -16.76 -12.13 8.37
C THR A 56 -16.83 -11.54 6.97
N LEU A 57 -17.67 -10.52 6.76
CA LEU A 57 -17.78 -9.86 5.46
C LEU A 57 -16.52 -9.03 5.15
N LEU A 58 -16.03 -9.09 3.90
CA LEU A 58 -14.86 -8.31 3.47
C LEU A 58 -14.94 -6.81 3.79
N PRO A 59 -16.06 -6.10 3.50
CA PRO A 59 -16.16 -4.68 3.86
C PRO A 59 -16.08 -4.42 5.37
N GLN A 60 -16.51 -5.37 6.20
CA GLN A 60 -16.39 -5.26 7.64
C GLN A 60 -14.91 -5.38 8.06
N MET A 61 -14.21 -6.39 7.56
CA MET A 61 -12.78 -6.58 7.84
C MET A 61 -11.95 -5.36 7.43
N ILE A 62 -12.19 -4.79 6.25
CA ILE A 62 -11.46 -3.59 5.77
C ILE A 62 -11.69 -2.39 6.70
N ARG A 63 -12.92 -2.17 7.17
CA ARG A 63 -13.22 -1.06 8.11
C ARG A 63 -12.53 -1.26 9.45
N GLU A 64 -12.55 -2.47 9.98
CA GLU A 64 -11.96 -2.79 11.28
C GLU A 64 -10.42 -2.80 11.22
N ALA A 65 -9.86 -3.16 10.07
CA ALA A 65 -8.42 -3.26 9.88
C ALA A 65 -7.65 -1.94 9.94
N VAL A 66 -8.34 -0.79 9.86
CA VAL A 66 -7.72 0.53 10.06
C VAL A 66 -7.02 0.64 11.42
N GLY A 67 -7.45 -0.14 12.42
CA GLY A 67 -6.80 -0.22 13.74
C GLY A 67 -5.63 -1.20 13.84
N ASN A 68 -5.36 -2.02 12.82
CA ASN A 68 -4.28 -3.01 12.87
C ASN A 68 -2.91 -2.32 12.83
N GLY A 69 -1.98 -2.80 13.67
CA GLY A 69 -0.68 -2.14 13.87
C GLY A 69 0.10 -1.91 12.58
N TYR A 70 0.17 -2.89 11.67
CA TYR A 70 0.88 -2.74 10.40
C TYR A 70 0.19 -1.77 9.43
N VAL A 71 -1.15 -1.71 9.48
CA VAL A 71 -1.98 -0.82 8.67
C VAL A 71 -1.81 0.64 9.13
N VAL A 72 -1.73 0.85 10.45
CA VAL A 72 -1.41 2.15 11.06
C VAL A 72 0.01 2.58 10.69
N GLU A 73 1.01 1.72 10.91
CA GLU A 73 2.41 2.00 10.56
C GLU A 73 2.55 2.37 9.07
N PHE A 74 1.85 1.65 8.18
CA PHE A 74 1.86 1.93 6.74
C PHE A 74 1.22 3.28 6.41
N ALA A 75 0.06 3.60 7.02
CA ALA A 75 -0.60 4.88 6.82
C ALA A 75 0.26 6.06 7.30
N ASP A 76 0.98 5.91 8.41
CA ASP A 76 1.93 6.89 8.92
C ASP A 76 3.11 7.10 7.97
N ALA A 77 3.70 6.01 7.46
CA ALA A 77 4.78 6.09 6.49
C ALA A 77 4.34 6.77 5.19
N LEU A 78 3.10 6.56 4.73
CA LEU A 78 2.56 7.27 3.57
C LEU A 78 2.39 8.76 3.82
N ARG A 79 1.88 9.16 5.00
CA ARG A 79 1.82 10.58 5.39
C ARG A 79 3.21 11.22 5.42
N SER A 80 4.20 10.52 5.98
CA SER A 80 5.59 10.98 5.99
C SER A 80 6.14 11.11 4.57
N CYS A 81 5.89 10.12 3.70
CA CYS A 81 6.30 10.14 2.29
C CYS A 81 5.66 11.33 1.56
N ALA A 82 4.37 11.57 1.74
CA ALA A 82 3.66 12.71 1.14
C ALA A 82 4.22 14.07 1.56
N ALA A 83 4.68 14.18 2.82
CA ALA A 83 5.22 15.42 3.34
C ALA A 83 6.68 15.69 2.93
N THR A 84 7.45 14.66 2.54
CA THR A 84 8.92 14.76 2.44
C THR A 84 9.52 14.28 1.12
N CYS A 85 8.83 13.44 0.35
CA CYS A 85 9.37 12.83 -0.85
C CYS A 85 9.08 13.69 -2.08
N GLU A 86 10.12 14.14 -2.78
CA GLU A 86 10.00 14.89 -4.04
C GLU A 86 9.28 14.10 -5.15
N PHE A 87 9.19 12.77 -5.03
CA PHE A 87 8.55 11.88 -6.01
C PHE A 87 7.12 11.46 -5.63
N TRP A 88 6.53 12.07 -4.59
CA TRP A 88 5.20 11.71 -4.11
C TRP A 88 4.15 11.75 -5.22
N ASP A 89 4.12 12.82 -6.02
CA ASP A 89 3.13 13.01 -7.08
C ASP A 89 3.20 11.94 -8.18
N PHE A 90 4.35 11.26 -8.32
CA PHE A 90 4.52 10.18 -9.29
C PHE A 90 4.13 8.82 -8.74
N CYS A 91 4.57 8.47 -7.52
CA CYS A 91 4.48 7.10 -7.02
C CYS A 91 3.50 6.89 -5.87
N GLN A 92 3.15 7.94 -5.13
CA GLN A 92 2.24 7.93 -3.98
C GLN A 92 2.59 6.89 -2.89
N GLY A 93 3.85 6.43 -2.86
CA GLY A 93 4.39 5.59 -1.79
C GLY A 93 3.79 4.19 -1.61
N ALA A 94 2.78 3.76 -2.39
CA ALA A 94 1.95 2.58 -2.11
C ALA A 94 2.66 1.23 -2.37
N GLN A 95 3.60 0.85 -1.50
CA GLN A 95 4.39 -0.38 -1.58
C GLN A 95 4.58 -0.98 -0.17
N ALA A 96 3.58 -1.70 0.32
CA ALA A 96 3.57 -2.22 1.68
C ALA A 96 4.55 -3.40 1.85
N GLY A 97 4.51 -4.38 0.94
CA GLY A 97 5.39 -5.55 0.98
C GLY A 97 6.88 -5.16 1.04
N ASN A 98 7.34 -4.25 0.19
CA ASN A 98 8.73 -3.81 0.19
C ASN A 98 9.18 -3.20 1.53
N ARG A 99 8.33 -2.42 2.20
CA ARG A 99 8.68 -1.88 3.52
C ARG A 99 8.94 -3.00 4.51
N PHE A 100 8.03 -3.97 4.58
CA PHE A 100 8.17 -5.08 5.49
C PHE A 100 9.35 -6.00 5.13
N PHE A 101 9.51 -6.40 3.88
CA PHE A 101 10.58 -7.34 3.50
C PHE A 101 11.98 -6.72 3.55
N GLU A 102 12.10 -5.40 3.37
CA GLU A 102 13.39 -4.72 3.45
C GLU A 102 13.76 -4.30 4.89
N HIS A 103 12.76 -4.02 5.75
CA HIS A 103 12.99 -3.39 7.06
C HIS A 103 12.34 -4.10 8.26
N GLY A 104 11.49 -5.10 8.04
CA GLY A 104 10.72 -5.77 9.10
C GLY A 104 9.62 -4.91 9.73
N THR A 105 9.33 -3.73 9.17
CA THR A 105 8.33 -2.77 9.66
C THR A 105 7.75 -1.95 8.51
N PHE A 106 6.59 -1.33 8.71
CA PHE A 106 5.95 -0.47 7.72
C PHE A 106 6.23 1.02 7.94
N MET A 107 6.96 1.40 8.99
CA MET A 107 7.19 2.81 9.36
C MET A 107 8.18 3.56 8.46
N VAL A 108 8.84 2.88 7.53
CA VAL A 108 9.89 3.50 6.70
C VAL A 108 9.27 4.27 5.53
N ALA A 109 9.66 5.53 5.36
CA ALA A 109 9.17 6.40 4.27
C ALA A 109 9.79 6.06 2.91
N GLU A 110 11.05 5.61 2.88
CA GLU A 110 11.78 5.26 1.66
C GLU A 110 12.45 3.87 1.76
N THR A 111 12.21 3.02 0.76
CA THR A 111 12.87 1.71 0.64
C THR A 111 13.88 1.69 -0.52
N ALA A 112 14.71 0.65 -0.62
CA ALA A 112 15.57 0.44 -1.78
C ALA A 112 14.75 0.24 -3.06
N TYR A 113 13.59 -0.44 -3.00
CA TYR A 113 12.68 -0.50 -4.13
C TYR A 113 12.20 0.90 -4.56
N CYS A 114 11.88 1.80 -3.62
CA CYS A 114 11.52 3.18 -3.96
C CYS A 114 12.65 3.86 -4.76
N ARG A 115 13.88 3.83 -4.24
CA ARG A 115 15.04 4.44 -4.91
C ARG A 115 15.27 3.88 -6.31
N ASN A 116 15.25 2.55 -6.44
CA ASN A 116 15.67 1.87 -7.66
C ASN A 116 14.59 1.84 -8.74
N SER A 117 13.32 1.64 -8.35
CA SER A 117 12.24 1.40 -9.30
C SER A 117 11.36 2.63 -9.55
N ARG A 118 11.34 3.59 -8.62
CA ARG A 118 10.52 4.81 -8.75
C ARG A 118 11.39 6.03 -8.99
N GLN A 119 12.29 6.34 -8.06
CA GLN A 119 13.05 7.58 -8.12
C GLN A 119 14.08 7.58 -9.25
N ALA A 120 14.86 6.50 -9.40
CA ALA A 120 15.86 6.38 -10.46
C ALA A 120 15.22 6.46 -11.86
N LEU A 121 14.02 5.90 -12.03
CA LEU A 121 13.26 6.00 -13.29
C LEU A 121 12.90 7.45 -13.60
N VAL A 122 12.34 8.18 -12.62
CA VAL A 122 11.97 9.60 -12.82
C VAL A 122 13.21 10.43 -13.11
N ARG A 123 14.30 10.25 -12.36
CA ARG A 123 15.58 10.96 -12.60
C ARG A 123 16.12 10.68 -14.00
N ALA A 124 16.19 9.42 -14.40
CA ALA A 124 16.67 9.03 -15.73
C ALA A 124 15.80 9.61 -16.85
N ALA A 125 14.47 9.66 -16.67
CA ALA A 125 13.57 10.28 -17.63
C ALA A 125 13.77 11.80 -17.72
N LEU A 126 13.96 12.48 -16.58
CA LEU A 126 14.26 13.92 -16.53
C LEU A 126 15.57 14.26 -17.25
N ASP A 127 16.60 13.42 -17.15
CA ASP A 127 17.87 13.60 -17.86
C ASP A 127 17.74 13.55 -19.39
N GLN A 128 16.69 12.89 -19.91
CA GLN A 128 16.42 12.83 -21.35
C GLN A 128 15.66 14.05 -21.88
N VAL A 129 14.85 14.70 -21.05
CA VAL A 129 13.96 15.80 -21.47
C VAL A 129 14.47 17.18 -21.08
N THR A 130 15.38 17.25 -20.12
CA THR A 130 16.05 18.50 -19.77
C THR A 130 17.12 18.76 -20.83
N PRO A 131 17.07 19.88 -21.57
CA PRO A 131 18.15 20.24 -22.47
C PRO A 131 19.44 20.24 -21.67
N GLN A 132 20.43 19.47 -22.10
CA GLN A 132 21.78 19.57 -21.55
C GLN A 132 22.24 21.01 -21.84
N ILE A 133 22.14 21.90 -20.85
CA ILE A 133 22.66 23.28 -20.97
C ILE A 133 24.19 23.17 -20.89
N GLY A 134 24.77 22.66 -21.96
CA GLY A 134 26.19 22.55 -22.18
C GLY A 134 26.61 23.55 -23.24
N PHE A 135 27.30 24.60 -22.79
CA PHE A 135 28.19 25.42 -23.61
C PHE A 135 29.07 24.49 -24.45
N ARG A 136 28.98 24.62 -25.77
CA ARG A 136 29.93 24.07 -26.74
C ARG A 136 31.07 25.07 -26.94
#